data_AF-A0A1W9MLG1-F1
#
_entry.id   AF-A0A1W9MLG1-F1
#
_cell.length_a   1.000
_cell.length_b   1.000
_cell.length_c   1.000
_cell.angle_alpha   90.00
_cell.angle_beta   90.00
_cell.angle_gamma   90.00
#
_symmetry.space_group_name_H-M   'P 1'
#
loop_
_entity.id
_entity.type
_entity.pdbx_description
1 polymer ?
#
loop_
_entity_poly.entity_id
_entity_poly.type
_entity_poly.pdbx_seq_one_letter_code
_entity_poly.pdbx_strand_id
1 'polypeptide(L)'
;GIKITNSDYGELLKESAQEVFLFLDPPYLSTVKSRLYGKNGNLHTSFDHNEFSQELKACSHLLLITYDDSPEIRKNFTFANLYEWQLQYGMNNYKQKHAAKGHELFISNYKADKDMPFQLTLNNGYIWSD
;
A
#
# COMPACT_ATOMS: atom_id res chain seq x y z
N GLY A 1 17.73 -3.35 15.24
CA GLY A 1 16.95 -4.39 15.95
C GLY A 1 15.50 -4.34 15.48
N ILE A 2 14.67 -5.31 15.88
CA ILE A 2 13.24 -5.36 15.52
C ILE A 2 12.42 -5.23 16.80
N LYS A 3 11.38 -4.38 16.79
CA LYS A 3 10.37 -4.26 17.84
C LYS A 3 9.00 -4.51 17.21
N ILE A 4 8.22 -5.39 17.82
CA ILE A 4 6.86 -5.73 17.37
C ILE A 4 5.89 -5.16 18.41
N THR A 5 4.85 -4.47 17.94
CA THR A 5 3.81 -3.85 18.78
C THR A 5 2.42 -4.27 18.28
N ASN A 6 1.41 -4.08 19.14
CA ASN A 6 0.00 -4.27 18.82
C ASN A 6 -0.77 -3.08 19.40
N SER A 7 -0.64 -1.94 18.72
CA SER A 7 -1.26 -0.66 19.06
C SER A 7 -1.97 -0.10 17.84
N ASP A 8 -2.78 0.93 18.06
CA ASP A 8 -3.33 1.73 16.97
C ASP A 8 -2.22 2.40 16.14
N TYR A 9 -2.40 2.50 14.83
CA TYR A 9 -1.39 3.06 13.94
C TYR A 9 -1.16 4.55 14.19
N GLY A 10 -2.16 5.26 14.73
CA GLY A 10 -2.10 6.69 15.02
C GLY A 10 -1.05 7.06 16.06
N GLU A 11 -0.58 6.10 16.87
CA GLU A 11 0.58 6.30 17.75
C GLU A 11 1.86 6.58 16.96
N LEU A 12 2.04 5.94 15.80
CA LEU A 12 3.22 6.10 14.94
C LEU A 12 3.21 7.40 14.11
N LEU A 13 2.07 8.08 14.04
CA LEU A 13 1.92 9.33 13.29
C LEU A 13 2.36 10.58 14.08
N LYS A 14 2.53 10.45 15.40
CA LYS A 14 2.71 11.59 16.33
C LYS A 14 4.17 11.85 16.71
N GLU A 15 5.11 10.98 16.34
CA GLU A 15 6.49 11.03 16.86
C GLU A 15 7.38 12.04 16.11
N SER A 16 7.56 13.24 16.64
CA SER A 16 8.18 14.37 15.91
C SER A 16 9.71 14.44 15.91
N ALA A 17 10.44 13.41 16.35
CA ALA A 17 11.87 13.56 16.69
C ALA A 17 12.86 12.73 15.83
N GLN A 18 12.39 11.79 15.01
CA GLN A 18 13.25 10.97 14.13
C GLN A 18 12.83 11.09 12.67
N GLU A 19 13.79 10.96 11.76
CA GLU A 19 13.52 10.69 10.35
C GLU A 19 12.88 9.30 10.23
N VAL A 20 11.55 9.26 10.25
CA VAL A 20 10.77 8.03 10.13
C VAL A 20 10.23 7.91 8.72
N PHE A 21 10.37 6.71 8.16
CA PHE A 21 9.70 6.27 6.95
C PHE A 21 8.60 5.26 7.32
N LEU A 22 7.37 5.56 6.93
CA LEU A 22 6.20 4.73 7.18
C LEU A 22 5.82 3.99 5.90
N PHE A 23 5.81 2.66 5.97
CA PHE A 23 5.17 1.81 4.99
C PHE A 23 3.83 1.33 5.54
N LEU A 24 2.73 1.62 4.82
CA LEU A 24 1.37 1.42 5.30
C LEU A 24 0.57 0.53 4.33
N ASP A 25 0.01 -0.56 4.83
CA ASP A 25 -0.85 -1.49 4.10
C ASP A 25 -2.20 -1.68 4.84
N PRO A 26 -3.06 -0.64 4.82
CA PRO A 26 -4.33 -0.62 5.56
C PRO A 26 -5.37 -1.60 4.96
N PRO A 27 -6.51 -1.83 5.64
CA PRO A 27 -7.62 -2.59 5.05
C PRO A 27 -8.11 -1.97 3.73
N TYR A 28 -8.24 -2.79 2.68
CA TYR A 28 -8.66 -2.32 1.35
C TYR A 28 -10.18 -2.13 1.24
N LEU A 29 -10.61 -0.96 0.79
CA LEU A 29 -12.01 -0.58 0.61
C LEU A 29 -12.78 -1.58 -0.27
N SER A 30 -12.15 -2.02 -1.36
CA SER A 30 -12.76 -2.96 -2.31
C SER A 30 -13.08 -4.34 -1.71
N THR A 31 -12.43 -4.70 -0.59
CA THR A 31 -12.50 -6.03 0.03
C THR A 31 -13.24 -6.06 1.38
N VAL A 32 -13.95 -4.99 1.75
CA VAL A 32 -14.72 -4.94 3.02
C VAL A 32 -15.63 -6.16 3.21
N LYS A 33 -16.21 -6.69 2.12
CA LYS A 33 -17.07 -7.89 2.14
C LYS A 33 -16.33 -9.18 2.50
N SER A 34 -15.04 -9.29 2.19
CA SER A 34 -14.24 -10.49 2.49
C SER A 34 -13.74 -10.51 3.94
N ARG A 35 -13.90 -9.41 4.70
CA ARG A 35 -13.72 -9.38 6.17
C ARG A 35 -12.34 -9.87 6.63
N LEU A 36 -11.29 -9.58 5.84
CA LEU A 36 -9.94 -10.13 6.02
C LEU A 36 -9.20 -9.67 7.30
N TYR A 37 -9.49 -8.47 7.80
CA TYR A 37 -8.73 -7.88 8.92
C TYR A 37 -9.51 -7.96 10.25
N GLY A 38 -8.84 -8.46 11.28
CA GLY A 38 -9.37 -8.58 12.63
C GLY A 38 -10.19 -9.85 12.89
N LYS A 39 -10.67 -10.00 14.12
CA LYS A 39 -11.50 -11.14 14.50
C LYS A 39 -12.89 -10.98 13.90
N ASN A 40 -13.30 -11.94 13.07
CA ASN A 40 -14.54 -11.89 12.29
C ASN A 40 -14.63 -10.62 11.41
N GLY A 41 -13.49 -10.07 10.95
CA GLY A 41 -13.46 -8.89 10.08
C GLY A 41 -13.79 -7.56 10.75
N ASN A 42 -13.80 -7.49 12.08
CA ASN A 42 -14.20 -6.29 12.79
C ASN A 42 -13.34 -5.08 12.41
N LEU A 43 -12.00 -5.23 12.39
CA LEU A 43 -11.06 -4.17 12.05
C LEU A 43 -11.17 -3.75 10.59
N HIS A 44 -11.61 -4.63 9.70
CA HIS A 44 -11.87 -4.27 8.31
C HIS A 44 -13.13 -3.40 8.19
N THR A 45 -14.21 -3.81 8.84
CA THR A 45 -15.50 -3.11 8.71
C THR A 45 -15.61 -1.83 9.52
N SER A 46 -14.77 -1.66 10.54
CA SER A 46 -14.73 -0.45 11.35
C SER A 46 -13.65 0.54 10.91
N PHE A 47 -12.89 0.25 9.86
CA PHE A 47 -11.83 1.14 9.40
C PHE A 47 -12.42 2.32 8.64
N ASP A 48 -12.14 3.54 9.09
CA ASP A 48 -12.57 4.76 8.43
C ASP A 48 -11.48 5.26 7.47
N HIS A 49 -11.69 5.03 6.19
CA HIS A 49 -10.75 5.40 5.13
C HIS A 49 -10.57 6.91 4.96
N ASN A 50 -11.56 7.71 5.36
CA ASN A 50 -11.50 9.16 5.30
C ASN A 50 -10.74 9.71 6.51
N GLU A 51 -11.01 9.20 7.72
CA GLU A 51 -10.23 9.55 8.92
C GLU A 51 -8.75 9.23 8.72
N PHE A 52 -8.45 8.02 8.23
CA PHE A 52 -7.08 7.60 7.90
C PHE A 52 -6.38 8.59 6.96
N SER A 53 -7.05 9.04 5.90
CA SER A 53 -6.43 9.98 4.96
C SER A 53 -6.23 11.38 5.57
N GLN A 54 -7.13 11.83 6.45
CA GLN A 54 -6.96 13.11 7.15
C GLN A 54 -5.80 13.07 8.14
N GLU A 55 -5.63 11.97 8.87
CA GLU A 55 -4.51 11.81 9.80
C GLU A 55 -3.17 11.77 9.06
N LEU A 56 -3.09 11.03 7.95
CA LEU A 56 -1.88 10.99 7.12
C LEU A 56 -1.56 12.32 6.44
N LYS A 57 -2.57 13.14 6.14
CA LYS A 57 -2.36 14.49 5.62
C LYS A 57 -1.68 15.41 6.65
N ALA A 58 -1.93 15.18 7.94
CA ALA A 58 -1.31 15.94 9.02
C ALA A 58 0.07 15.38 9.45
N CYS A 59 0.43 14.19 8.98
CA CYS A 59 1.68 13.53 9.32
C CYS A 59 2.88 14.14 8.58
N SER A 60 3.96 14.43 9.32
CA SER A 60 5.21 14.98 8.78
C SER A 60 6.21 13.92 8.29
N HIS A 61 5.97 12.65 8.56
CA HIS A 61 6.86 11.54 8.16
C HIS A 61 6.79 11.28 6.66
N LEU A 62 7.85 10.69 6.11
CA LEU A 62 7.78 10.13 4.76
C LEU A 62 6.87 8.91 4.79
N LEU A 63 5.91 8.84 3.87
CA LEU A 63 4.93 7.75 3.81
C LEU A 63 4.86 7.13 2.42
N LEU A 64 4.73 5.81 2.39
CA LEU A 64 4.37 5.00 1.23
C LEU A 64 3.21 4.08 1.62
N ILE A 65 2.10 4.19 0.90
CA ILE A 65 0.88 3.39 1.14
C ILE A 65 0.62 2.49 -0.06
N THR A 66 0.23 1.25 0.19
CA THR A 66 -0.37 0.34 -0.79
C THR A 66 -1.89 0.32 -0.61
N TYR A 67 -2.64 0.49 -1.70
CA TYR A 67 -4.09 0.64 -1.63
C TYR A 67 -4.83 0.14 -2.88
N ASP A 68 -6.13 -0.10 -2.79
CA ASP A 68 -6.98 -0.28 -3.96
C ASP A 68 -7.12 0.99 -4.81
N ASP A 69 -7.05 0.83 -6.12
CA ASP A 69 -7.33 1.91 -7.05
C ASP A 69 -8.84 2.11 -7.23
N SER A 70 -9.41 3.02 -6.44
CA SER A 70 -10.83 3.39 -6.55
C SER A 70 -11.05 4.91 -6.53
N PRO A 71 -12.18 5.40 -7.08
CA PRO A 71 -12.49 6.83 -7.10
C PRO A 71 -12.52 7.47 -5.70
N GLU A 72 -12.96 6.72 -4.69
CA GLU A 72 -13.01 7.17 -3.30
C GLU A 72 -11.61 7.41 -2.74
N ILE A 73 -10.69 6.47 -2.96
CA ILE A 73 -9.32 6.55 -2.47
C ILE A 73 -8.55 7.67 -3.17
N ARG A 74 -8.71 7.79 -4.50
CA ARG A 74 -8.12 8.93 -5.23
C ARG A 74 -8.61 10.28 -4.69
N LYS A 75 -9.88 10.37 -4.29
CA LYS A 75 -10.44 11.57 -3.67
C LYS A 75 -9.86 11.82 -2.28
N ASN A 76 -9.69 10.77 -1.48
CA ASN A 76 -9.16 10.86 -0.11
C ASN A 76 -7.68 11.30 -0.08
N PHE A 77 -6.90 10.97 -1.11
CA PHE A 77 -5.45 11.22 -1.19
C PHE A 77 -5.05 12.29 -2.21
N THR A 78 -5.91 13.28 -2.47
CA THR A 78 -5.62 14.41 -3.38
C THR A 78 -4.41 15.27 -3.00
N PHE A 79 -3.91 15.14 -1.77
CA PHE A 79 -2.73 15.83 -1.26
C PHE A 79 -1.41 15.07 -1.51
N ALA A 80 -1.47 13.84 -1.99
CA ALA A 80 -0.32 12.95 -2.18
C ALA A 80 -0.03 12.68 -3.66
N ASN A 81 1.13 12.11 -3.93
CA ASN A 81 1.50 11.59 -5.24
C ASN A 81 0.91 10.19 -5.41
N LEU A 82 0.23 9.95 -6.52
CA LEU A 82 -0.41 8.68 -6.84
C LEU A 82 0.31 8.01 -8.00
N TYR A 83 0.65 6.73 -7.83
CA TYR A 83 1.31 5.91 -8.83
C TYR A 83 0.50 4.64 -9.05
N GLU A 84 0.00 4.46 -10.27
CA GLU A 84 -0.78 3.29 -10.66
C GLU A 84 0.13 2.10 -10.87
N TRP A 85 -0.27 0.95 -10.31
CA TRP A 85 0.39 -0.31 -10.50
C TRP A 85 -0.60 -1.37 -10.98
N GLN A 86 -0.23 -2.05 -12.07
CA GLN A 86 -0.99 -3.17 -12.60
C GLN A 86 -0.11 -4.41 -12.52
N LEU A 87 -0.46 -5.34 -11.62
CA LEU A 87 0.10 -6.68 -11.63
C LEU A 87 -0.45 -7.45 -12.84
N GLN A 88 0.31 -7.46 -13.93
CA GLN A 88 0.04 -8.35 -15.04
C GLN A 88 0.50 -9.76 -14.64
N TYR A 89 -0.41 -10.57 -14.12
CA TYR A 89 -0.13 -11.99 -13.84
C TYR A 89 0.25 -12.72 -15.13
N GLY A 90 1.56 -12.85 -15.37
CA GLY A 90 2.10 -13.72 -16.40
C GLY A 90 2.00 -15.17 -15.93
N MET A 91 0.84 -15.82 -16.12
CA MET A 91 0.68 -17.29 -16.28
C MET A 91 -0.78 -17.81 -16.20
N ASN A 92 -1.82 -16.98 -15.99
CA ASN A 92 -3.20 -17.49 -15.81
C ASN A 92 -4.16 -17.36 -17.03
N ASN A 93 -3.67 -17.07 -18.23
CA ASN A 93 -4.54 -16.94 -19.41
C ASN A 93 -4.82 -18.24 -20.19
N TYR A 94 -4.52 -19.43 -19.65
CA TYR A 94 -4.80 -20.65 -20.42
C TYR A 94 -6.30 -21.00 -20.50
N LYS A 95 -7.17 -20.55 -19.56
CA LYS A 95 -8.60 -20.95 -19.57
C LYS A 95 -9.65 -19.92 -19.11
N GLN A 96 -9.29 -18.67 -18.79
CA GLN A 96 -10.29 -17.64 -18.43
C GLN A 96 -10.05 -16.34 -19.22
N LYS A 97 -11.09 -15.86 -19.93
CA LYS A 97 -11.01 -14.66 -20.79
C LYS A 97 -10.89 -13.34 -19.99
N HIS A 98 -11.14 -13.35 -18.69
CA HIS A 98 -11.09 -12.16 -17.83
C HIS A 98 -10.62 -12.55 -16.42
N ALA A 99 -9.32 -12.45 -16.15
CA ALA A 99 -8.88 -12.19 -14.77
C ALA A 99 -9.14 -10.69 -14.52
N ALA A 100 -9.88 -10.36 -13.45
CA ALA A 100 -10.02 -8.97 -13.03
C ALA A 100 -8.62 -8.42 -12.76
N LYS A 101 -8.21 -7.38 -13.49
CA LYS A 101 -6.94 -6.70 -13.23
C LYS A 101 -7.02 -6.12 -11.82
N GLY A 102 -6.15 -6.55 -10.92
CA GLY A 102 -5.92 -5.83 -9.67
C GLY A 102 -5.28 -4.50 -10.04
N HIS A 103 -6.01 -3.41 -9.81
CA HIS A 103 -5.46 -2.06 -9.91
C HIS A 103 -5.06 -1.65 -8.50
N GLU A 104 -3.75 -1.51 -8.28
CA GLU A 104 -3.19 -1.03 -7.02
C GLU A 104 -2.71 0.41 -7.19
N LEU A 105 -2.79 1.18 -6.12
CA LEU A 105 -2.20 2.50 -6.01
C LEU A 105 -1.06 2.45 -4.99
N PHE A 106 0.11 2.93 -5.42
CA PHE A 106 1.11 3.42 -4.50
C PHE A 106 0.87 4.91 -4.25
N ILE A 107 0.80 5.29 -2.98
CA ILE A 107 0.51 6.67 -2.55
C ILE A 107 1.66 7.17 -1.69
N SER A 108 2.26 8.31 -2.03
CA SER A 108 3.38 8.88 -1.25
C SER A 108 3.30 10.39 -1.11
N ASN A 109 3.75 10.93 0.03
CA ASN A 109 3.85 12.38 0.24
C ASN A 109 5.17 12.99 -0.29
N TYR A 110 6.03 12.17 -0.87
CA TYR A 110 7.24 12.56 -1.58
C TYR A 110 7.17 12.14 -3.04
N LYS A 111 7.93 12.81 -3.90
CA LYS A 111 8.04 12.43 -5.32
C LYS A 111 8.98 11.24 -5.45
N ALA A 112 8.46 10.11 -5.93
CA ALA A 112 9.29 9.06 -6.51
C ALA A 112 9.68 9.45 -7.93
N ASP A 113 10.97 9.38 -8.25
CA ASP A 113 11.47 9.56 -9.61
C ASP A 113 10.94 8.42 -10.49
N LYS A 114 10.12 8.77 -11.48
CA LYS A 114 9.50 7.83 -12.43
C LYS A 114 10.51 7.25 -13.44
N ASP A 115 11.69 7.84 -13.52
CA ASP A 115 12.76 7.45 -14.44
C ASP A 115 13.65 6.32 -13.90
N MET A 116 13.40 5.86 -12.67
CA MET A 116 14.04 4.63 -12.19
C MET A 116 13.22 3.44 -12.72
N PRO A 117 13.77 2.58 -13.60
CA PRO A 117 13.07 1.37 -14.00
C PRO A 117 12.88 0.51 -12.74
N PHE A 118 11.65 0.45 -12.23
CA PHE A 118 11.22 -0.52 -11.21
C PHE A 118 11.17 -1.91 -11.85
N GLN A 119 12.33 -2.43 -12.21
CA GLN A 119 12.53 -3.83 -12.47
C GLN A 119 13.51 -4.34 -11.42
N LEU A 120 12.97 -4.79 -10.29
CA LEU A 120 13.66 -5.79 -9.49
C LEU A 120 13.70 -7.06 -10.34
N THR A 121 14.69 -7.18 -11.23
CA THR A 121 15.06 -8.48 -11.76
C THR A 121 15.58 -9.29 -10.59
N LEU A 122 14.80 -10.29 -10.15
CA LEU A 122 15.35 -11.42 -9.43
C LEU A 122 16.24 -12.18 -10.42
N ASN A 123 17.45 -11.67 -10.64
CA ASN A 123 18.50 -12.43 -11.30
C ASN A 123 18.94 -13.54 -10.34
N ASN A 124 18.19 -14.64 -10.32
CA ASN A 124 18.67 -15.94 -9.86
C ASN A 124 19.69 -16.48 -10.88
N GLY A 125 20.85 -15.84 -10.93
CA GLY A 125 21.92 -16.14 -11.87
C GLY A 125 23.30 -16.11 -11.20
N TYR A 126 23.45 -16.74 -10.02
CA TYR A 126 24.76 -17.23 -9.63
C TYR A 126 25.10 -18.42 -10.53
N ILE A 127 25.74 -18.14 -11.66
CA ILE A 127 26.57 -19.12 -12.36
C ILE A 127 27.90 -19.11 -11.61
N TRP A 128 28.16 -20.14 -10.83
CA TRP A 128 29.52 -20.45 -10.40
C TRP A 128 30.30 -20.85 -11.66
N SER A 129 31.39 -20.13 -11.94
CA SER A 129 32.45 -20.64 -12.81
C SER A 129 33.58 -21.14 -11.91
N ASP A 130 34.02 -22.37 -12.18
CA ASP A 130 35.12 -23.08 -11.50
C ASP A 130 36.41 -22.25 -11.36
#